data_AF-A0A6H2TZM8-F1
#
_entry.id   AF-A0A6H2TZM8-F1
#
_cell.length_a   1.000
_cell.length_b   1.000
_cell.length_c   1.000
_cell.angle_alpha   90.00
_cell.angle_beta   90.00
_cell.angle_gamma   90.00
#
_symmetry.space_group_name_H-M   'P 1'
#
loop_
_entity.id
_entity.type
_entity.pdbx_description
1 polymer ?
#
loop_
_entity_poly.entity_id
_entity_poly.type
_entity_poly.pdbx_seq_one_letter_code
_entity_poly.pdbx_strand_id
1 'polypeptide(L)'
;PGVFDSLTQLTYLGLYTNQLTALPEGVFDRLVNLQQLWLNNNQLTSLPAGVYDKLTKLTHLALHINQLKSIPDGAFARLSSLTHVWLHTNPWDCACSDILYLSRWISQHLAAVRDSSDNTDPDQARCSGTNTPVRAVTEASTSPSKCP
;
A
#
# COMPACT_ATOMS: atom_id res chain seq x y z
N PRO A 1 8.42 -23.65 -5.35
CA PRO A 1 7.49 -22.89 -6.24
C PRO A 1 6.45 -22.15 -5.39
N GLY A 2 6.33 -20.83 -5.57
CA GLY A 2 5.27 -20.02 -4.98
C GLY A 2 3.90 -20.36 -5.56
N VAL A 3 2.84 -20.12 -4.79
CA VAL A 3 1.46 -20.50 -5.14
C VAL A 3 0.96 -19.85 -6.44
N PHE A 4 1.51 -18.70 -6.83
CA PHE A 4 1.14 -17.98 -8.05
C PHE A 4 2.19 -18.05 -9.16
N ASP A 5 3.29 -18.77 -8.96
CA ASP A 5 4.45 -18.71 -9.88
C ASP A 5 4.14 -19.14 -11.31
N SER A 6 3.18 -20.06 -11.49
CA SER A 6 2.76 -20.57 -12.80
C SER A 6 1.69 -19.70 -13.47
N LEU A 7 1.12 -18.73 -12.77
CA LEU A 7 0.00 -17.90 -13.26
C LEU A 7 0.50 -16.68 -14.04
N THR A 8 1.45 -16.86 -14.96
CA THR A 8 2.15 -15.76 -15.65
C THR A 8 1.26 -14.90 -16.54
N GLN A 9 0.07 -15.40 -16.90
CA GLN A 9 -0.92 -14.68 -17.71
C GLN A 9 -1.97 -13.94 -16.86
N LEU A 10 -1.89 -14.00 -15.53
CA LEU A 10 -2.87 -13.40 -14.65
C LEU A 10 -2.86 -11.86 -14.75
N THR A 11 -4.03 -11.27 -14.97
CA THR A 11 -4.22 -9.81 -15.05
C THR A 11 -4.98 -9.25 -13.85
N TYR A 12 -5.76 -10.07 -13.15
CA TYR A 12 -6.53 -9.72 -11.97
C TYR A 12 -6.30 -10.75 -10.87
N LEU A 13 -5.97 -10.28 -9.66
CA LEU A 13 -5.86 -11.11 -8.48
C LEU A 13 -6.66 -10.48 -7.33
N GLY A 14 -7.75 -11.16 -6.95
CA GLY A 14 -8.57 -10.81 -5.80
C GLY A 14 -8.25 -11.70 -4.60
N LEU A 15 -7.70 -11.11 -3.54
CA LEU A 15 -7.45 -11.75 -2.24
C LEU A 15 -8.19 -11.02 -1.10
N TYR A 16 -9.15 -10.16 -1.45
CA TYR A 16 -9.90 -9.36 -0.51
C TYR A 16 -10.82 -10.21 0.38
N THR A 17 -11.14 -9.72 1.58
CA THR A 17 -11.99 -10.43 2.56
C THR A 17 -11.42 -11.79 2.95
N ASN A 18 -10.18 -11.77 3.43
CA ASN A 18 -9.50 -12.94 3.98
C ASN A 18 -8.91 -12.61 5.36
N GLN A 19 -8.14 -13.54 5.92
CA GLN A 19 -7.48 -13.41 7.23
C GLN A 19 -5.95 -13.33 7.09
N LEU A 20 -5.46 -12.80 5.98
CA LEU A 20 -4.02 -12.69 5.74
C LEU A 20 -3.41 -11.69 6.71
N THR A 21 -2.42 -12.12 7.49
CA THR A 21 -1.68 -11.26 8.44
C THR A 21 -0.34 -10.80 7.88
N ALA A 22 0.19 -11.52 6.89
CA ALA A 22 1.43 -11.24 6.18
C ALA A 22 1.37 -11.77 4.75
N LEU A 23 2.31 -11.32 3.92
CA LEU A 23 2.56 -11.85 2.57
C LEU A 23 3.96 -12.48 2.53
N PRO A 24 4.14 -13.65 1.88
CA PRO A 24 5.47 -14.18 1.64
C PRO A 24 6.30 -13.26 0.74
N GLU A 25 7.62 -13.21 0.94
CA GLU A 25 8.53 -12.52 0.03
C GLU A 25 8.40 -13.06 -1.40
N GLY A 26 8.40 -12.16 -2.39
CA GLY A 26 8.34 -12.52 -3.81
C GLY A 26 7.04 -13.17 -4.28
N VAL A 27 5.97 -13.19 -3.45
CA VAL A 27 4.71 -13.91 -3.77
C VAL A 27 4.06 -13.46 -5.09
N PHE A 28 4.36 -12.25 -5.57
CA PHE A 28 3.81 -11.71 -6.83
C PHE A 28 4.85 -11.58 -7.95
N ASP A 29 6.09 -12.03 -7.77
CA ASP A 29 7.20 -11.74 -8.70
C ASP A 29 7.01 -12.27 -10.11
N ARG A 30 6.24 -13.36 -10.26
CA ARG A 30 5.94 -13.98 -11.56
C ARG A 30 4.72 -13.36 -12.27
N LEU A 31 3.97 -12.50 -11.59
CA LEU A 31 2.72 -11.90 -12.09
C LEU A 31 2.99 -10.62 -12.89
N VAL A 32 3.92 -10.68 -13.85
CA VAL A 32 4.39 -9.53 -14.64
C VAL A 32 3.30 -8.91 -15.54
N ASN A 33 2.17 -9.59 -15.72
CA ASN A 33 1.01 -9.13 -16.47
C ASN A 33 -0.12 -8.57 -15.59
N LEU A 34 0.05 -8.55 -14.26
CA LEU A 34 -0.99 -8.15 -13.33
C LEU A 34 -1.32 -6.66 -13.48
N GLN A 35 -2.62 -6.38 -13.56
CA GLN A 35 -3.18 -5.03 -13.69
C GLN A 35 -3.95 -4.63 -12.44
N GLN A 36 -4.60 -5.58 -11.75
CA GLN A 36 -5.36 -5.30 -10.55
C GLN A 36 -5.01 -6.27 -9.44
N LEU A 37 -4.68 -5.73 -8.26
CA LEU A 37 -4.37 -6.48 -7.06
C LEU A 37 -5.22 -5.96 -5.90
N TRP A 38 -6.12 -6.82 -5.40
CA TRP A 38 -7.03 -6.49 -4.32
C TRP A 38 -6.65 -7.26 -3.06
N LEU A 39 -6.07 -6.56 -2.07
CA LEU A 39 -5.62 -7.08 -0.78
C LEU A 39 -6.40 -6.50 0.40
N ASN A 40 -7.44 -5.72 0.13
CA ASN A 40 -8.24 -5.05 1.14
C ASN A 40 -9.05 -6.03 2.00
N ASN A 41 -9.51 -5.55 3.16
CA ASN A 41 -10.28 -6.34 4.11
C ASN A 41 -9.53 -7.62 4.52
N ASN A 42 -8.29 -7.44 4.97
CA ASN A 42 -7.41 -8.46 5.54
C ASN A 42 -6.86 -7.95 6.88
N GLN A 43 -5.83 -8.61 7.42
CA GLN A 43 -5.20 -8.28 8.70
C GLN A 43 -3.71 -7.97 8.52
N LEU A 44 -3.30 -7.50 7.33
CA LEU A 44 -1.90 -7.26 7.01
C LEU A 44 -1.31 -6.22 7.96
N THR A 45 -0.25 -6.59 8.64
CA THR A 45 0.45 -5.72 9.62
C THR A 45 1.67 -5.03 9.03
N SER A 46 2.27 -5.64 8.01
CA SER A 46 3.41 -5.14 7.26
C SER A 46 3.38 -5.70 5.83
N LEU A 47 4.21 -5.12 4.96
CA LEU A 47 4.44 -5.59 3.61
C LEU A 47 5.92 -5.93 3.45
N PRO A 48 6.29 -7.04 2.79
CA PRO A 48 7.69 -7.30 2.46
C PRO A 48 8.27 -6.20 1.57
N ALA A 49 9.54 -5.87 1.76
CA ALA A 49 10.24 -4.95 0.87
C ALA A 49 10.26 -5.52 -0.57
N GLY A 50 9.98 -4.66 -1.55
CA GLY A 50 9.96 -5.06 -2.97
C GLY A 50 8.81 -5.97 -3.39
N VAL A 51 7.79 -6.21 -2.55
CA VAL A 51 6.65 -7.12 -2.85
C VAL A 51 5.90 -6.78 -4.15
N TYR A 52 6.04 -5.55 -4.65
CA TYR A 52 5.40 -5.07 -5.88
C TYR A 52 6.37 -4.78 -7.04
N ASP A 53 7.68 -5.03 -6.87
CA ASP A 53 8.73 -4.55 -7.79
C ASP A 53 8.58 -5.06 -9.23
N LYS A 54 7.95 -6.23 -9.42
CA LYS A 54 7.74 -6.85 -10.73
C LYS A 54 6.43 -6.45 -11.40
N LEU A 55 5.55 -5.73 -10.70
CA LEU A 55 4.17 -5.44 -11.14
C LEU A 55 4.09 -4.13 -11.94
N THR A 56 4.90 -3.98 -12.97
CA THR A 56 5.02 -2.72 -13.74
C THR A 56 3.76 -2.34 -14.51
N LYS A 57 2.84 -3.28 -14.74
CA LYS A 57 1.53 -3.08 -15.39
C LYS A 57 0.38 -2.84 -14.42
N LEU A 58 0.63 -2.83 -13.12
CA LEU A 58 -0.40 -2.67 -12.11
C LEU A 58 -1.02 -1.27 -12.21
N THR A 59 -2.33 -1.20 -12.39
CA THR A 59 -3.12 0.03 -12.45
C THR A 59 -3.94 0.25 -11.18
N HIS A 60 -4.37 -0.84 -10.52
CA HIS A 60 -5.20 -0.79 -9.32
C HIS A 60 -4.57 -1.60 -8.18
N LEU A 61 -4.41 -0.97 -7.02
CA LEU A 61 -3.91 -1.60 -5.79
C LEU A 61 -4.81 -1.24 -4.60
N ALA A 62 -5.53 -2.22 -4.07
CA ALA A 62 -6.37 -2.01 -2.89
C ALA A 62 -5.69 -2.57 -1.63
N LEU A 63 -5.35 -1.68 -0.69
CA LEU A 63 -4.76 -2.02 0.63
C LEU A 63 -5.63 -1.55 1.82
N HIS A 64 -6.76 -0.90 1.54
CA HIS A 64 -7.66 -0.39 2.57
C HIS A 64 -8.22 -1.50 3.47
N ILE A 65 -8.61 -1.15 4.70
CA ILE A 65 -9.12 -2.11 5.71
C ILE A 65 -8.09 -3.23 5.96
N ASN A 66 -6.94 -2.83 6.50
CA ASN A 66 -5.86 -3.69 6.98
C ASN A 66 -5.32 -3.12 8.31
N GLN A 67 -4.18 -3.63 8.79
CA GLN A 67 -3.52 -3.20 10.02
C GLN A 67 -2.14 -2.57 9.75
N LEU A 68 -1.96 -1.98 8.56
CA LEU A 68 -0.69 -1.40 8.15
C LEU A 68 -0.42 -0.10 8.93
N LYS A 69 0.80 0.00 9.46
CA LYS A 69 1.26 1.21 10.17
C LYS A 69 2.14 2.11 9.31
N SER A 70 2.84 1.52 8.34
CA SER A 70 3.70 2.21 7.38
C SER A 70 3.75 1.41 6.07
N ILE A 71 4.38 1.97 5.05
CA ILE A 71 4.70 1.28 3.80
C ILE A 71 6.23 1.26 3.68
N PRO A 72 6.85 0.12 3.34
CA PRO A 72 8.31 0.05 3.16
C PRO A 72 8.80 1.10 2.16
N ASP A 73 9.97 1.67 2.43
CA ASP A 73 10.54 2.68 1.53
C ASP A 73 10.71 2.11 0.11
N GLY A 74 10.28 2.89 -0.87
CA GLY A 74 10.31 2.50 -2.28
C GLY A 74 9.29 1.44 -2.71
N ALA A 75 8.38 0.95 -1.86
CA ALA A 75 7.47 -0.15 -2.21
C ALA A 75 6.61 0.10 -3.48
N PHE A 76 6.32 1.35 -3.82
CA PHE A 76 5.56 1.75 -5.01
C PHE A 76 6.45 2.29 -6.15
N ALA A 77 7.77 2.33 -5.99
CA ALA A 77 8.67 3.00 -6.94
C ALA A 77 8.68 2.37 -8.34
N ARG A 78 8.31 1.09 -8.48
CA ARG A 78 8.24 0.36 -9.76
C ARG A 78 6.83 0.29 -10.36
N LEU A 79 5.83 0.83 -9.67
CA LEU A 79 4.43 0.82 -10.10
C LEU A 79 4.14 1.97 -11.09
N SER A 80 4.86 2.01 -12.20
CA SER A 80 4.79 3.11 -13.19
C SER A 80 3.43 3.29 -13.86
N SER A 81 2.56 2.28 -13.80
CA SER A 81 1.23 2.30 -14.41
C SER A 81 0.09 2.56 -13.41
N LEU A 82 0.41 2.79 -12.14
CA LEU A 82 -0.58 2.86 -11.07
C LEU A 82 -1.44 4.13 -11.20
N THR A 83 -2.76 3.94 -11.21
CA THR A 83 -3.74 5.03 -11.33
C THR A 83 -4.75 5.05 -10.20
N HIS A 84 -4.90 3.94 -9.46
CA HIS A 84 -5.86 3.81 -8.37
C HIS A 84 -5.21 3.09 -7.20
N VAL A 85 -5.17 3.75 -6.05
CA VAL A 85 -4.72 3.17 -4.79
C VAL A 85 -5.67 3.53 -3.66
N TRP A 86 -6.07 2.50 -2.90
CA TRP A 86 -6.90 2.65 -1.70
C TRP A 86 -6.08 2.29 -0.48
N LEU A 87 -6.00 3.22 0.47
CA LEU A 87 -5.14 3.16 1.66
C LEU A 87 -5.90 3.42 2.96
N HIS A 88 -7.20 3.76 2.87
CA HIS A 88 -8.00 4.20 3.99
C HIS A 88 -8.23 3.04 4.97
N THR A 89 -8.65 3.37 6.19
CA THR A 89 -8.94 2.35 7.20
C THR A 89 -7.72 1.45 7.46
N ASN A 90 -6.56 2.07 7.66
CA ASN A 90 -5.34 1.47 8.19
C ASN A 90 -4.85 2.35 9.36
N PRO A 91 -4.30 1.76 10.43
CA PRO A 91 -3.82 2.50 11.60
C PRO A 91 -2.43 3.11 11.35
N TRP A 92 -2.31 4.02 10.38
CA TRP A 92 -1.04 4.64 9.98
C TRP A 92 -0.34 5.31 11.18
N ASP A 93 0.88 4.86 11.49
CA ASP A 93 1.69 5.41 12.58
C ASP A 93 2.49 6.61 12.08
N CYS A 94 1.91 7.80 12.28
CA CYS A 94 2.52 9.04 11.85
C CYS A 94 3.49 9.65 12.87
N ALA A 95 3.77 8.97 13.98
CA ALA A 95 4.79 9.41 14.94
C ALA A 95 6.17 8.84 14.60
N CYS A 96 6.21 7.62 14.06
CA CYS A 96 7.41 6.97 13.52
C CYS A 96 7.87 7.59 12.20
N SER A 97 9.18 7.68 11.96
CA SER A 97 9.76 8.20 10.71
C SER A 97 9.50 7.34 9.48
N ASP A 98 9.17 6.05 9.64
CA ASP A 98 8.91 5.13 8.52
C ASP A 98 7.70 5.55 7.67
N ILE A 99 6.83 6.40 8.20
CA ILE A 99 5.68 6.95 7.47
C ILE A 99 6.09 7.93 6.36
N LEU A 100 7.29 8.49 6.41
CA LEU A 100 7.71 9.61 5.55
C LEU A 100 7.70 9.23 4.07
N TYR A 101 8.01 7.97 3.74
CA TYR A 101 7.89 7.47 2.37
C TYR A 101 6.45 7.62 1.87
N LEU A 102 5.48 7.09 2.61
CA LEU A 102 4.08 7.12 2.23
C LEU A 102 3.54 8.56 2.16
N SER A 103 3.89 9.41 3.13
CA SER A 103 3.49 10.82 3.15
C SER A 103 3.93 11.55 1.86
N ARG A 104 5.22 11.42 1.51
CA ARG A 104 5.80 12.02 0.30
C ARG A 104 5.18 11.43 -0.96
N TRP A 105 5.00 10.11 -1.01
CA TRP A 105 4.43 9.43 -2.16
C TRP A 105 3.01 9.93 -2.42
N ILE A 106 2.14 10.00 -1.41
CA ILE A 106 0.77 10.51 -1.57
C ILE A 106 0.81 11.96 -2.06
N SER A 107 1.67 12.80 -1.47
CA SER A 107 1.83 14.21 -1.87
C SER A 107 2.21 14.40 -3.34
N GLN A 108 2.91 13.43 -3.93
CA GLN A 108 3.32 13.44 -5.33
C GLN A 108 2.31 12.75 -6.28
N HIS A 109 1.42 11.92 -5.75
CA HIS A 109 0.50 11.07 -6.53
C HIS A 109 -0.97 11.29 -6.15
N LEU A 110 -1.36 12.55 -5.90
CA LEU A 110 -2.70 12.92 -5.40
C LEU A 110 -3.84 12.31 -6.23
N ALA A 111 -3.71 12.36 -7.56
CA ALA A 111 -4.71 11.87 -8.50
C ALA A 111 -4.83 10.34 -8.55
N ALA A 112 -3.94 9.59 -7.89
CA ALA A 112 -4.02 8.14 -7.82
C ALA A 112 -4.78 7.64 -6.57
N VAL A 113 -4.91 8.46 -5.54
CA VAL A 113 -5.48 8.05 -4.26
C VAL A 113 -7.00 8.11 -4.31
N ARG A 114 -7.66 7.04 -3.88
CA ARG A 114 -9.12 6.87 -3.91
C ARG A 114 -9.73 6.68 -2.52
N ASP A 115 -10.92 7.24 -2.30
CA ASP A 115 -11.76 6.98 -1.13
C ASP A 115 -12.61 5.70 -1.29
N SER A 116 -13.45 5.40 -0.30
CA SER A 116 -14.35 4.24 -0.31
C SER A 116 -15.46 4.30 -1.37
N SER A 117 -15.68 5.46 -1.98
CA SER A 117 -16.67 5.70 -3.03
C SER A 117 -16.02 5.83 -4.42
N ASP A 118 -14.74 5.49 -4.54
CA ASP A 118 -13.93 5.59 -5.76
C ASP A 118 -13.73 7.03 -6.28
N ASN A 119 -13.95 8.04 -5.43
CA ASN A 119 -13.59 9.41 -5.75
C ASN A 119 -12.10 9.64 -5.47
N THR A 120 -11.50 10.59 -6.18
CA THR A 120 -10.14 11.06 -5.86
C THR A 120 -10.16 11.78 -4.51
N ASP A 121 -9.49 11.21 -3.52
CA ASP A 121 -9.32 11.81 -2.19
C ASP A 121 -7.90 11.50 -1.67
N PRO A 122 -6.96 12.46 -1.76
CA PRO A 122 -5.61 12.28 -1.23
C PRO A 122 -5.54 12.36 0.30
N ASP A 123 -6.62 12.73 0.99
CA ASP A 123 -6.69 12.87 2.45
C ASP A 123 -7.31 11.64 3.14
N GLN A 124 -7.74 10.62 2.40
CA GLN A 124 -8.38 9.41 2.98
C GLN A 124 -7.48 8.60 3.91
N ALA A 125 -6.15 8.68 3.72
CA ALA A 125 -5.19 7.98 4.56
C ALA A 125 -4.96 8.84 5.81
N ARG A 126 -5.44 8.37 6.96
CA ARG A 126 -5.47 9.14 8.21
C ARG A 126 -4.51 8.56 9.24
N CYS A 127 -3.76 9.43 9.90
CA CYS A 127 -2.88 9.08 11.01
C CYS A 127 -3.67 8.55 12.20
N SER A 128 -3.25 7.41 12.72
CA SER A 128 -3.78 6.85 13.97
C SER A 128 -3.58 7.85 15.12
N GLY A 129 -4.62 8.04 15.93
CA GLY A 129 -4.62 8.94 17.10
C GLY A 129 -4.85 10.42 16.82
N THR A 130 -4.41 10.97 15.68
CA THR A 130 -4.59 12.41 15.36
C THR A 130 -5.63 12.69 14.29
N ASN A 131 -5.98 11.69 13.48
CA ASN A 131 -6.88 11.81 12.32
C ASN A 131 -6.43 12.87 11.29
N THR A 132 -5.15 13.26 11.33
CA THR A 132 -4.54 14.12 10.31
C THR A 132 -4.28 13.32 9.04
N PRO A 133 -4.35 13.94 7.84
CA PRO A 133 -3.96 13.26 6.61
C PRO A 133 -2.49 12.84 6.64
N VAL A 134 -2.19 11.60 6.26
CA VAL A 134 -0.82 11.07 6.20
C VAL A 134 0.06 11.95 5.31
N ARG A 135 -0.48 12.46 4.20
CA ARG A 135 0.26 13.35 3.27
C ARG A 135 0.71 14.68 3.87
N ALA A 136 0.11 15.10 4.99
CA ALA A 136 0.48 16.33 5.69
C ALA A 136 1.63 16.13 6.69
N VAL A 137 2.05 14.88 6.92
CA VAL A 137 3.11 14.53 7.86
C VAL A 137 4.48 14.88 7.27
N THR A 138 5.32 15.53 8.08
CA THR A 138 6.68 15.92 7.69
C THR A 138 7.70 15.42 8.71
N GLU A 139 8.99 15.53 8.38
CA GLU A 139 10.08 15.16 9.30
C GLU A 139 10.01 15.91 10.64
N ALA A 140 9.48 17.14 10.66
CA ALA A 140 9.36 17.93 11.88
C ALA A 140 8.38 17.33 12.90
N SER A 141 7.46 16.47 12.47
CA SER A 141 6.45 15.83 13.33
C SER A 141 6.72 14.35 13.63
N THR A 142 7.77 13.76 13.04
CA THR A 142 8.12 12.34 13.21
C THR A 142 9.43 12.16 13.98
N SER A 143 9.72 10.95 14.44
CA SER A 143 11.02 10.60 15.02
C SER A 143 11.35 9.12 14.82
N PRO A 144 12.60 8.75 14.47
CA PRO A 144 13.05 7.36 14.49
C PRO A 144 12.94 6.70 15.87
N SER A 145 13.08 7.48 16.95
CA SER A 145 12.94 6.96 18.33
C SER A 145 11.51 6.58 18.72
N LYS A 146 10.52 6.95 17.89
CA LYS A 146 9.10 6.60 18.08
C LYS A 146 8.67 5.43 17.21
N CYS A 147 9.59 4.83 16.46
CA CYS A 147 9.34 3.60 15.72
C CYS A 147 9.38 2.39 16.65
N PRO A 148 8.52 1.38 16.42
CA PRO A 148 8.46 0.16 17.23
C PRO A 148 9.72 -0.71 17.12
#